data_AF-A0A833LQX4-F1
#
_entry.id   AF-A0A833LQX4-F1
#
_cell.length_a   1.000
_cell.length_b   1.000
_cell.length_c   1.000
_cell.angle_alpha   90.00
_cell.angle_beta   90.00
_cell.angle_gamma   90.00
#
_symmetry.space_group_name_H-M   'P 1'
#
loop_
_entity.id
_entity.type
_entity.pdbx_description
1 polymer ?
#
loop_
_entity_poly.entity_id
_entity_poly.type
_entity_poly.pdbx_seq_one_letter_code
_entity_poly.pdbx_strand_id
1 'polypeptide(L)'
;MSAGEPVKVVILDREFHVACTDAERPGLMAAARHLDERMREMRNNARTAGVDRIAILAALNICHELLETQARMSSSEQALAEKLHALNLKLEGAFVPSLQ
;
A
#
# COMPACT_ATOMS: atom_id res chain seq x y z
N MET A 1 20.29 -17.47 9.78
CA MET A 1 19.55 -16.54 8.90
C MET A 1 19.38 -17.27 7.58
N SER A 2 18.27 -17.97 7.42
CA SER A 2 18.09 -18.91 6.31
C SER A 2 18.04 -18.15 5.00
N ALA A 3 18.98 -18.45 4.10
CA ALA A 3 19.00 -17.91 2.75
C ALA A 3 17.69 -18.31 2.06
N GLY A 4 16.86 -17.32 1.73
CA GLY A 4 15.56 -17.52 1.12
C GLY A 4 15.70 -18.12 -0.28
N GLU A 5 14.91 -19.15 -0.57
CA GLU A 5 14.87 -19.75 -1.91
C GLU A 5 14.25 -18.75 -2.91
N PRO A 6 14.85 -18.57 -4.10
CA PRO A 6 14.31 -17.65 -5.10
C PRO A 6 12.89 -18.07 -5.50
N VAL A 7 11.94 -17.14 -5.38
CA VAL A 7 10.55 -17.36 -5.75
C VAL A 7 10.32 -16.94 -7.19
N LYS A 8 9.73 -17.86 -7.95
CA LYS A 8 9.29 -17.63 -9.33
C LYS A 8 7.95 -16.88 -9.34
N VAL A 9 7.91 -15.76 -10.04
CA VAL A 9 6.69 -14.97 -10.29
C VAL A 9 6.51 -14.74 -11.78
N VAL A 10 5.27 -14.68 -12.24
CA VAL A 10 4.93 -14.43 -13.65
C VAL A 10 4.12 -13.14 -13.72
N ILE A 11 4.60 -12.18 -14.51
CA ILE A 11 4.01 -10.85 -14.66
C ILE A 11 3.98 -10.51 -16.15
N LEU A 12 2.78 -10.21 -16.65
CA LEU A 12 2.49 -9.97 -18.07
C LEU A 12 3.11 -11.04 -18.99
N ASP A 13 2.89 -12.30 -18.63
CA ASP A 13 3.37 -13.48 -19.37
C ASP A 13 4.90 -13.63 -19.41
N ARG A 14 5.63 -12.85 -18.57
CA ARG A 14 7.09 -12.93 -18.39
C ARG A 14 7.43 -13.47 -17.01
N GLU A 15 8.46 -14.31 -16.96
CA GLU A 15 8.91 -14.97 -15.74
C GLU A 15 10.05 -14.20 -15.07
N PHE A 16 9.98 -14.06 -13.75
CA PHE A 16 10.99 -13.41 -12.92
C PHE A 16 11.30 -14.29 -11.70
N HIS A 17 12.56 -14.24 -11.27
CA HIS A 17 13.04 -14.90 -10.06
C HIS A 17 13.43 -13.82 -9.06
N VAL A 18 12.80 -13.83 -7.89
CA VAL A 18 13.01 -12.82 -6.85
C VAL A 18 13.45 -13.53 -5.57
N ALA A 19 14.58 -13.11 -5.01
CA ALA A 19 15.02 -13.59 -3.71
C ALA A 19 14.03 -13.10 -2.64
N CYS A 20 13.44 -14.01 -1.89
CA CYS A 20 12.56 -13.67 -0.79
C CYS A 20 12.67 -14.72 0.32
N THR A 21 12.41 -14.32 1.55
CA THR A 21 12.27 -15.28 2.66
C THR A 21 10.87 -15.89 2.67
N ASP A 22 10.70 -17.05 3.33
CA ASP A 22 9.39 -17.72 3.42
C ASP A 22 8.29 -16.82 4.02
N ALA A 23 8.67 -15.92 4.94
CA ALA A 23 7.75 -14.97 5.56
C ALA A 23 7.26 -13.87 4.58
N GLU A 24 8.10 -13.47 3.63
CA GLU A 24 7.79 -12.41 2.65
C GLU A 24 7.07 -12.96 1.42
N ARG A 25 7.21 -14.26 1.14
CA ARG A 25 6.66 -14.93 -0.04
C ARG A 25 5.18 -14.62 -0.30
N PRO A 26 4.26 -14.66 0.69
CA PRO A 26 2.86 -14.32 0.44
C PRO A 26 2.66 -12.87 -0.02
N GLY A 27 3.39 -11.94 0.59
CA GLY A 27 3.36 -10.52 0.24
C GLY A 27 3.91 -10.25 -1.15
N LEU A 28 5.02 -10.90 -1.51
CA LEU A 28 5.60 -10.82 -2.85
C LEU A 28 4.64 -11.37 -3.92
N MET A 29 4.01 -12.51 -3.67
CA MET A 29 3.04 -13.09 -4.60
C MET A 29 1.82 -12.18 -4.80
N ALA A 30 1.32 -11.55 -3.73
CA ALA A 30 0.24 -10.58 -3.81
C ALA A 30 0.65 -9.34 -4.62
N ALA A 31 1.85 -8.82 -4.39
CA ALA A 31 2.38 -7.67 -5.14
C ALA A 31 2.57 -7.99 -6.63
N ALA A 32 3.11 -9.17 -6.96
CA ALA A 32 3.28 -9.61 -8.35
C ALA A 32 1.93 -9.73 -9.08
N ARG A 33 0.91 -10.31 -8.42
CA ARG A 33 -0.44 -10.40 -8.97
C ARG A 33 -1.05 -9.01 -9.19
N HIS A 34 -0.90 -8.11 -8.23
CA HIS A 34 -1.41 -6.75 -8.35
C HIS A 34 -0.75 -5.98 -9.52
N LEU A 35 0.57 -6.13 -9.68
CA LEU A 35 1.29 -5.54 -10.81
C LEU A 35 0.83 -6.13 -12.15
N ASP A 36 0.64 -7.45 -12.24
CA ASP A 36 0.14 -8.13 -13.45
C ASP A 36 -1.25 -7.62 -13.85
N GLU A 37 -2.19 -7.57 -12.90
CA GLU A 37 -3.54 -7.04 -13.10
C GLU A 37 -3.47 -5.61 -13.66
N ARG A 38 -2.70 -4.72 -13.01
CA ARG A 38 -2.54 -3.34 -13.46
C ARG A 38 -1.93 -3.23 -14.85
N MET A 39 -0.87 -4.00 -15.15
CA MET A 39 -0.23 -3.98 -16.46
C MET A 39 -1.18 -4.47 -17.56
N ARG A 40 -2.03 -5.48 -17.28
CA ARG A 40 -3.04 -5.97 -18.24
C ARG A 40 -4.12 -4.93 -18.53
N GLU A 41 -4.63 -4.25 -17.51
CA GLU A 41 -5.57 -3.15 -17.68
C GLU A 41 -5.00 -2.02 -18.55
N MET A 42 -3.76 -1.61 -18.26
CA MET A 42 -3.10 -0.55 -19.01
C MET A 42 -2.80 -0.96 -20.46
N ARG A 43 -2.43 -2.22 -20.70
CA ARG A 43 -2.24 -2.77 -22.06
C ARG A 43 -3.52 -2.70 -22.88
N ASN A 44 -4.67 -2.96 -22.26
CA ASN A 44 -5.97 -2.90 -22.93
C ASN A 44 -6.32 -1.47 -23.36
N ASN A 45 -5.96 -0.48 -22.54
CA ASN A 45 -6.22 0.95 -22.77
C ASN A 45 -5.17 1.61 -23.69
N ALA A 46 -3.93 1.13 -23.68
CA ALA A 46 -2.80 1.70 -24.41
C ALA A 46 -2.19 0.69 -25.40
N ARG A 47 -3.01 0.23 -26.36
CA ARG A 47 -2.64 -0.84 -27.32
C ARG A 47 -1.33 -0.62 -28.10
N THR A 48 -0.88 0.63 -28.26
CA THR A 48 0.34 0.99 -29.00
C THR A 48 1.57 1.18 -28.11
N ALA A 49 1.45 1.07 -26.79
CA ALA A 49 2.58 1.21 -25.88
C ALA A 49 3.36 -0.10 -25.74
N GLY A 50 4.69 -0.02 -25.76
CA GLY A 50 5.56 -1.16 -25.47
C GLY A 50 5.42 -1.64 -24.01
N VAL A 51 5.69 -2.93 -23.79
CA VAL A 51 5.57 -3.60 -22.47
C VAL A 51 6.38 -2.89 -21.38
N ASP A 52 7.61 -2.45 -21.68
CA ASP A 52 8.46 -1.79 -20.69
C ASP A 52 7.86 -0.45 -20.23
N ARG A 53 7.24 0.30 -21.14
CA ARG A 53 6.53 1.54 -20.81
C ARG A 53 5.29 1.26 -19.96
N ILE A 54 4.55 0.21 -20.28
CA ILE A 54 3.40 -0.23 -19.48
C ILE A 54 3.84 -0.60 -18.06
N ALA A 55 4.95 -1.31 -17.91
CA ALA A 55 5.50 -1.70 -16.61
C ALA A 55 5.85 -0.47 -15.75
N ILE A 56 6.55 0.52 -16.33
CA ILE A 56 6.93 1.76 -15.62
C ILE A 56 5.68 2.53 -15.18
N LEU A 57 4.69 2.68 -16.07
CA LEU A 57 3.46 3.41 -15.74
C LEU A 57 2.62 2.68 -14.68
N ALA A 58 2.52 1.35 -14.77
CA ALA A 58 1.83 0.54 -13.76
C ALA A 58 2.51 0.67 -12.39
N ALA A 59 3.84 0.55 -12.35
CA ALA A 59 4.61 0.71 -11.12
C ALA A 59 4.44 2.12 -10.52
N LEU A 60 4.49 3.16 -11.35
CA LEU A 60 4.30 4.54 -10.90
C LEU A 60 2.89 4.77 -10.32
N ASN A 61 1.85 4.23 -10.97
CA ASN A 61 0.48 4.32 -10.47
C ASN A 61 0.32 3.63 -9.11
N ILE A 62 0.88 2.43 -8.95
CA ILE A 62 0.82 1.70 -7.67
C ILE A 62 1.56 2.46 -6.58
N CYS A 63 2.76 2.99 -6.86
CA CYS A 63 3.49 3.83 -5.91
C CYS A 63 2.70 5.08 -5.52
N HIS A 64 2.02 5.72 -6.49
CA HIS A 64 1.18 6.89 -6.22
C HIS A 64 0.04 6.55 -5.26
N GLU A 65 -0.70 5.47 -5.51
CA GLU A 65 -1.81 5.03 -4.65
C GLU A 65 -1.35 4.63 -3.24
N LEU A 66 -0.18 4.01 -3.13
CA LEU A 66 0.43 3.67 -1.85
C LEU A 66 0.77 4.94 -1.05
N LEU A 67 1.38 5.94 -1.70
CA LEU A 67 1.71 7.22 -1.05
C LEU A 67 0.46 7.99 -0.65
N GLU A 68 -0.56 8.01 -1.51
CA GLU A 68 -1.84 8.68 -1.22
C GLU A 68 -2.57 8.01 -0.05
N THR A 69 -2.54 6.68 0.02
CA THR A 69 -3.14 5.92 1.13
C THR A 69 -2.42 6.19 2.44
N GLN A 70 -1.08 6.24 2.45
CA GLN A 70 -0.31 6.60 3.63
C GLN A 70 -0.61 8.03 4.10
N ALA A 71 -0.75 8.98 3.18
CA ALA A 71 -1.12 10.36 3.50
C ALA A 71 -2.53 10.47 4.09
N ARG A 72 -3.49 9.69 3.57
CA ARG A 72 -4.85 9.61 4.15
C ARG A 72 -4.82 9.00 5.55
N MET A 73 -4.06 7.93 5.76
CA MET A 73 -3.94 7.31 7.09
C MET A 73 -3.36 8.29 8.11
N SER A 74 -2.27 8.99 7.80
CA SER A 74 -1.67 9.97 8.72
C SER A 74 -2.63 11.12 9.05
N SER A 75 -3.37 11.63 8.06
CA SER A 75 -4.40 12.65 8.29
C SER A 75 -5.54 12.15 9.19
N SER A 76 -5.94 10.89 9.04
CA SER A 76 -6.99 10.27 9.85
C SER A 76 -6.53 10.02 11.28
N GLU A 77 -5.29 9.61 11.48
CA GLU A 77 -4.67 9.46 12.81
C GLU A 77 -4.61 10.80 13.54
N GLN A 78 -4.19 11.87 12.84
CA GLN A 78 -4.18 13.21 13.40
C GLN A 78 -5.59 13.68 13.79
N ALA A 79 -6.58 13.52 12.89
CA ALA A 79 -7.97 13.89 13.18
C ALA A 79 -8.56 13.09 14.35
N LEU A 80 -8.18 11.82 14.52
CA LEU A 80 -8.58 11.00 15.65
C LEU A 80 -7.94 11.49 16.96
N ALA A 81 -6.64 11.81 16.93
CA ALA A 81 -5.92 12.36 18.08
C ALA A 81 -6.53 13.69 18.55
N GLU A 82 -6.86 14.59 17.62
CA GLU A 82 -7.53 15.86 17.91
C GLU A 82 -8.91 15.65 18.55
N LYS A 83 -9.71 14.70 18.04
CA LYS A 83 -11.01 14.35 18.63
C LYS A 83 -10.87 13.76 20.04
N LEU A 84 -9.91 12.87 20.25
CA LEU A 84 -9.63 12.31 21.58
C LEU A 84 -9.20 13.39 22.57
N HIS A 85 -8.35 14.32 22.13
CA HIS A 85 -7.93 15.46 22.94
C HIS A 85 -9.13 16.35 23.31
N ALA A 86 -9.99 16.67 22.35
CA ALA A 86 -11.19 17.46 22.59
C ALA A 86 -12.18 16.77 23.56
N LEU A 87 -12.29 15.44 23.51
CA LEU A 87 -13.09 14.67 24.46
C LEU A 87 -12.51 14.72 25.87
N ASN A 88 -11.18 14.57 26.03
CA ASN A 88 -10.52 14.68 27.32
C ASN A 88 -10.74 16.07 27.95
N LEU A 89 -10.60 17.15 27.17
CA LEU A 89 -10.87 18.50 27.65
C LEU A 89 -12.32 18.69 28.13
N LYS A 90 -13.30 18.09 27.43
CA LYS A 90 -14.70 18.13 27.85
C LYS A 90 -14.95 17.35 29.13
N LEU A 91 -14.31 16.19 29.29
CA LEU A 91 -14.40 15.40 30.53
C LEU A 91 -13.83 16.20 31.69
N GLU A 92 -12.63 16.76 31.56
CA GLU A 92 -12.00 17.60 32.58
C GLU A 92 -12.92 18.77 32.98
N GLY A 93 -13.48 19.49 31.99
CA GLY A 93 -14.41 20.59 32.24
C GLY A 93 -15.70 20.17 32.94
N ALA A 94 -16.15 18.92 32.79
CA ALA A 94 -17.34 18.39 33.44
C ALA A 94 -17.08 17.85 34.86
N PHE A 95 -15.83 17.56 35.22
CA PHE A 95 -15.45 17.07 36.56
C PHE A 95 -15.15 18.21 37.56
N VAL A 96 -14.76 19.40 37.08
CA VAL A 96 -14.50 20.57 37.95
C VAL A 96 -15.74 21.15 38.68
N PRO A 97 -16.98 21.14 38.14
CA PRO A 97 -18.13 21.72 38.84
C PRO A 97 -18.69 20.84 39.98
N SER A 98 -18.19 19.60 40.16
CA SER A 98 -18.76 18.64 41.13
C SER A 98 -18.03 18.60 42.49
N LEU A 99 -17.04 19.47 42.71
CA LEU A 99 -16.22 19.53 43.94
C LEU A 99 -16.30 20.87 44.71
N GLN A 100 -17.32 21.70 44.45
CA GLN A 100 -17.72 22.82 45.32
C GLN A 100 -19.08 22.55 45.94
#